data_AF-A0AAN4UVA5-F1
#
_entry.id   AF-A0AAN4UVA5-F1
#
_cell.length_a   1.000
_cell.length_b   1.000
_cell.length_c   1.000
_cell.angle_alpha   90.00
_cell.angle_beta   90.00
_cell.angle_gamma   90.00
#
_symmetry.space_group_name_H-M   'P 1'
#
loop_
_entity.id
_entity.type
_entity.pdbx_description
1 polymer ?
#
loop_
_entity_poly.entity_id
_entity_poly.type
_entity_poly.pdbx_seq_one_letter_code
_entity_poly.pdbx_strand_id
1 'polypeptide(L)'
;MVEPGAHVITDGLISYENMPNNTHEPRVVSGQKAHEILHWVHRVFSNLKRWAKGVFHGFRQKHIQRYLDEFVFRWNRRRHLRTAFDRLLGICVGLAPATYRDIVEHRA
;
A
#
# COMPACT_ATOMS: atom_id res chain seq x y z
N MET A 1 8.34 3.11 1.15
CA MET A 1 9.04 4.41 1.19
C MET A 1 8.74 5.16 -0.09
N VAL A 2 8.61 6.48 0.00
CA VAL A 2 8.50 7.36 -1.17
C VAL A 2 9.90 7.50 -1.78
N GLU A 3 9.98 7.47 -3.10
CA GLU A 3 11.25 7.64 -3.82
C GLU A 3 11.86 9.03 -3.51
N PRO A 4 13.17 9.14 -3.23
CA PRO A 4 13.81 10.44 -3.01
C PRO A 4 13.64 11.37 -4.21
N GLY A 5 13.38 12.65 -3.96
CA GLY A 5 13.11 13.64 -5.00
C GLY A 5 11.67 13.63 -5.52
N ALA A 6 10.79 12.79 -4.95
CA ALA A 6 9.38 12.82 -5.31
C ALA A 6 8.71 14.12 -4.83
N HIS A 7 7.74 14.56 -5.63
CA HIS A 7 6.84 15.63 -5.24
C HIS A 7 5.64 15.07 -4.50
N VAL A 8 5.52 15.42 -3.21
CA VAL A 8 4.53 14.87 -2.29
C VAL A 8 3.46 15.91 -1.99
N ILE A 9 2.20 15.55 -2.27
CA ILE A 9 1.02 16.37 -1.97
C ILE A 9 0.29 15.72 -0.79
N THR A 10 0.02 16.46 0.28
CA THR A 10 -0.70 15.95 1.46
C THR A 10 -1.86 16.85 1.87
N ASP A 11 -2.65 16.42 2.84
CA ASP A 11 -3.74 17.18 3.46
C ASP A 11 -3.27 18.31 4.41
N GLY A 12 -1.94 18.47 4.57
CA GLY A 12 -1.35 19.49 5.42
C GLY A 12 -1.36 19.18 6.92
N LEU A 13 -1.53 17.91 7.32
CA LEU A 13 -1.37 17.51 8.72
C LEU A 13 0.07 17.75 9.20
N ILE A 14 0.21 18.25 10.43
CA ILE A 14 1.51 18.61 11.05
C ILE A 14 2.53 17.46 11.07
N SER A 15 2.06 16.21 11.08
CA SER A 15 2.92 15.02 11.03
C SER A 15 3.74 14.90 9.75
N TYR A 16 3.40 15.66 8.70
CA TYR A 16 4.14 15.71 7.45
C TYR A 16 5.18 16.85 7.41
N GLU A 17 5.23 17.72 8.42
CA GLU A 17 6.25 18.77 8.48
C GLU A 17 7.65 18.16 8.55
N ASN A 18 8.58 18.71 7.75
CA ASN A 18 9.97 18.27 7.64
C ASN A 18 10.18 16.91 6.94
N MET A 19 9.46 16.66 5.85
CA MET A 19 9.68 15.45 5.05
C MET A 19 11.10 15.42 4.46
N PRO A 20 11.95 14.45 4.83
CA PRO A 20 13.33 14.41 4.35
C PRO A 20 13.36 14.01 2.87
N ASN A 21 14.24 14.65 2.11
CA ASN A 21 14.58 14.32 0.73
C ASN A 21 13.47 14.48 -0.32
N ASN A 22 12.32 15.07 0.01
CA ASN A 22 11.19 15.22 -0.90
C ASN A 22 10.58 16.62 -0.81
N THR A 23 10.08 17.13 -1.93
CA THR A 23 9.36 18.41 -1.94
C THR A 23 7.94 18.18 -1.45
N HIS A 24 7.56 18.87 -0.38
CA HIS A 24 6.23 18.74 0.24
C HIS A 24 5.36 19.95 -0.10
N GLU A 25 4.21 19.69 -0.73
CA GLU A 25 3.15 20.68 -0.97
C GLU A 25 1.93 20.34 -0.10
N PRO A 26 1.71 21.04 1.01
CA PRO A 26 0.52 20.87 1.82
C PRO A 26 -0.69 21.52 1.11
N ARG A 27 -1.73 20.73 0.86
CA ARG A 27 -3.03 21.22 0.38
C ARG A 27 -4.09 20.95 1.42
N VAL A 28 -4.26 21.91 2.34
CA VAL A 28 -5.32 21.89 3.34
C VAL A 28 -6.65 22.13 2.63
N VAL A 29 -7.50 21.11 2.59
CA VAL A 29 -8.80 21.20 1.92
C VAL A 29 -9.90 21.43 2.95
N SER A 30 -10.64 22.53 2.82
CA SER A 30 -11.87 22.77 3.57
C SER A 30 -13.11 22.32 2.76
N GLY A 31 -14.03 21.60 3.41
CA GLY A 31 -15.32 21.21 2.82
C GLY A 31 -15.28 20.07 1.78
N GLN A 32 -16.27 20.05 0.87
CA GLN A 32 -16.54 18.94 -0.06
C GLN A 32 -15.46 18.69 -1.14
N LYS A 33 -14.42 19.53 -1.25
CA LYS A 33 -13.41 19.46 -2.34
C LYS A 33 -12.26 18.48 -2.11
N ALA A 34 -12.20 17.79 -0.96
CA ALA A 34 -11.08 16.91 -0.62
C ALA A 34 -10.88 15.78 -1.65
N HIS A 35 -11.98 15.28 -2.21
CA HIS A 35 -11.96 14.24 -3.22
C HIS A 35 -11.49 14.70 -4.61
N GLU A 36 -11.45 16.01 -4.89
CA GLU A 36 -10.92 16.57 -6.13
C GLU A 36 -9.40 16.65 -6.05
N ILE A 37 -8.89 17.16 -4.93
CA ILE A 37 -7.46 17.41 -4.72
C ILE A 37 -6.71 16.10 -4.40
N LEU A 38 -7.27 15.25 -3.53
CA LEU A 38 -6.69 13.97 -3.11
C LEU A 38 -7.48 12.78 -3.64
N HIS A 39 -7.88 12.84 -4.93
CA HIS A 39 -8.73 11.83 -5.57
C HIS A 39 -8.19 10.39 -5.46
N TRP A 40 -6.87 10.21 -5.43
CA TRP A 40 -6.26 8.89 -5.25
C TRP A 40 -6.51 8.28 -3.88
N VAL A 41 -6.56 9.08 -2.81
CA VAL A 41 -6.68 8.59 -1.44
C VAL A 41 -7.99 7.83 -1.26
N HIS A 42 -9.11 8.45 -1.63
CA HIS A 42 -10.42 7.80 -1.55
C HIS A 42 -10.54 6.58 -2.46
N ARG A 43 -9.95 6.64 -3.67
CA ARG A 43 -9.95 5.50 -4.60
C ARG A 43 -9.15 4.33 -4.04
N VAL A 44 -7.96 4.57 -3.49
CA VAL A 44 -7.14 3.53 -2.86
C VAL A 44 -7.90 2.88 -1.72
N PHE A 45 -8.49 3.65 -0.80
CA PHE A 45 -9.25 3.10 0.32
C PHE A 45 -10.51 2.34 -0.11
N SER A 46 -11.24 2.85 -1.11
CA SER A 46 -12.41 2.15 -1.66
C SER A 46 -12.01 0.80 -2.27
N ASN A 47 -10.92 0.75 -3.03
CA ASN A 47 -10.42 -0.48 -3.63
C ASN A 47 -9.87 -1.44 -2.58
N LEU A 48 -9.15 -0.96 -1.56
CA LEU A 48 -8.69 -1.77 -0.43
C LEU A 48 -9.87 -2.45 0.28
N LYS A 49 -10.93 -1.70 0.60
CA LYS A 49 -12.14 -2.23 1.24
C LYS A 49 -12.83 -3.28 0.36
N ARG A 50 -12.99 -3.00 -0.94
CA ARG A 50 -13.61 -3.94 -1.89
C ARG A 50 -12.78 -5.22 -2.04
N TRP A 51 -11.47 -5.09 -2.18
CA TRP A 51 -10.55 -6.22 -2.27
C TRP A 51 -10.58 -7.07 -0.99
N ALA A 52 -10.46 -6.45 0.18
CA ALA A 52 -10.45 -7.15 1.47
C ALA A 52 -11.72 -7.97 1.69
N LYS A 53 -12.89 -7.39 1.37
CA LYS A 53 -14.19 -8.08 1.47
C LYS A 53 -14.38 -9.18 0.41
N GLY A 54 -13.76 -9.04 -0.76
CA GLY A 54 -13.90 -10.00 -1.86
C GLY A 54 -12.95 -11.20 -1.74
N VAL A 55 -11.76 -11.01 -1.18
CA VAL A 55 -10.72 -12.05 -1.08
C VAL A 55 -10.81 -12.81 0.23
N PHE A 56 -11.08 -12.13 1.34
CA PHE A 56 -11.05 -12.75 2.66
C PHE A 56 -12.46 -12.86 3.25
N HIS A 57 -12.74 -14.01 3.85
CA HIS A 57 -13.94 -14.19 4.66
C HIS A 57 -13.89 -13.35 5.95
N GLY A 58 -12.70 -12.97 6.42
CA GLY A 58 -12.51 -12.10 7.58
C GLY A 58 -11.14 -11.46 7.60
N PHE A 59 -11.09 -10.18 7.94
CA PHE A 59 -9.86 -9.38 8.01
C PHE A 59 -9.32 -9.41 9.45
N ARG A 60 -8.42 -10.37 9.74
CA ARG A 60 -7.87 -10.57 11.09
C ARG A 60 -6.75 -9.57 11.40
N GLN A 61 -6.83 -8.91 12.55
CA GLN A 61 -5.86 -7.88 12.97
C GLN A 61 -4.41 -8.40 13.00
N LYS A 62 -4.20 -9.66 13.43
CA LYS A 62 -2.87 -10.28 13.46
C LYS A 62 -2.16 -10.38 12.10
N HIS A 63 -2.87 -10.24 11.00
CA HIS A 63 -2.33 -10.35 9.64
C HIS A 63 -2.36 -9.02 8.88
N ILE A 64 -2.68 -7.91 9.55
CA ILE A 64 -2.99 -6.64 8.87
C ILE A 64 -1.85 -6.15 7.96
N GLN A 65 -0.61 -6.27 8.42
CA GLN A 65 0.55 -5.86 7.60
C GLN A 65 0.66 -6.69 6.32
N ARG A 66 0.56 -8.03 6.43
CA ARG A 66 0.63 -8.94 5.27
C ARG A 66 -0.49 -8.69 4.27
N TYR A 67 -1.69 -8.37 4.75
CA TYR A 67 -2.80 -7.98 3.87
C TYR A 67 -2.50 -6.66 3.14
N LEU A 68 -1.97 -5.67 3.83
CA LEU A 68 -1.60 -4.39 3.21
C LEU A 68 -0.47 -4.57 2.20
N ASP A 69 0.52 -5.41 2.50
CA ASP A 69 1.63 -5.71 1.58
C ASP A 69 1.13 -6.39 0.31
N GLU A 70 0.22 -7.38 0.43
CA GLU A 70 -0.41 -8.02 -0.74
C GLU A 70 -1.23 -7.00 -1.55
N PHE A 71 -2.02 -6.15 -0.88
CA PHE A 71 -2.80 -5.13 -1.55
C PHE A 71 -1.90 -4.15 -2.32
N VAL A 72 -0.82 -3.65 -1.72
CA VAL A 72 0.13 -2.75 -2.36
C VAL A 72 0.82 -3.44 -3.55
N PHE A 73 1.24 -4.70 -3.38
CA PHE A 73 1.84 -5.48 -4.46
C PHE A 73 0.92 -5.58 -5.68
N ARG A 74 -0.36 -5.90 -5.45
CA ARG A 74 -1.39 -6.02 -6.48
C ARG A 74 -1.75 -4.67 -7.08
N TRP A 75 -1.94 -3.64 -6.23
CA TRP A 75 -2.29 -2.29 -6.66
C TRP A 75 -1.26 -1.71 -7.61
N ASN A 76 0.03 -1.80 -7.26
CA ASN A 76 1.12 -1.27 -8.08
C ASN A 76 1.29 -2.03 -9.41
N ARG A 77 0.78 -3.25 -9.52
CA ARG A 77 0.88 -4.11 -10.71
C ARG A 77 -0.45 -4.36 -11.42
N ARG A 78 -1.52 -3.66 -11.03
CA ARG A 78 -2.89 -3.88 -11.54
C ARG A 78 -3.04 -3.74 -13.06
N ARG A 79 -2.13 -3.03 -13.74
CA ARG A 79 -2.12 -2.88 -15.20
C ARG A 79 -1.24 -3.92 -15.92
N HIS A 80 -0.44 -4.68 -15.18
CA HIS A 80 0.52 -5.65 -15.71
C HIS A 80 0.43 -6.97 -14.93
N LEU A 81 -0.74 -7.62 -14.99
CA LEU A 81 -0.97 -8.86 -14.23
C LEU A 81 -0.01 -10.00 -14.61
N ARG A 82 0.34 -10.13 -15.90
CA ARG A 82 1.24 -11.19 -16.36
C ARG A 82 2.62 -11.09 -15.69
N THR A 83 3.17 -9.88 -15.63
CA THR A 83 4.47 -9.64 -14.99
C THR A 83 4.41 -9.70 -13.47
N ALA A 84 3.22 -9.62 -12.86
CA ALA A 84 3.08 -9.77 -11.42
C ALA A 84 3.41 -11.20 -10.95
N PHE A 85 3.03 -12.21 -11.73
CA PHE A 85 3.37 -13.60 -11.40
C PHE A 85 4.88 -13.83 -11.51
N ASP A 86 5.50 -13.41 -12.61
CA ASP A 86 6.95 -13.52 -12.80
C ASP A 86 7.73 -12.80 -11.70
N ARG A 87 7.23 -11.62 -11.27
CA ARG A 87 7.85 -10.87 -10.18
C ARG A 87 7.71 -11.59 -8.83
N LEU A 88 6.57 -12.21 -8.57
CA LEU A 88 6.35 -13.00 -7.35
C LEU A 88 7.27 -14.22 -7.33
N LEU A 89 7.39 -14.95 -8.44
CA LEU A 89 8.36 -16.03 -8.59
C LEU A 89 9.79 -15.56 -8.34
N GLY A 90 10.20 -14.45 -8.96
CA GLY A 90 11.54 -13.89 -8.76
C GLY A 90 11.84 -13.50 -7.31
N ILE A 91 10.83 -13.03 -6.56
CA ILE A 91 10.95 -12.79 -5.11
C ILE A 91 11.11 -14.12 -4.37
N CYS A 92 10.24 -15.10 -4.64
CA CYS A 92 10.27 -16.40 -3.97
C CYS A 92 11.61 -17.13 -4.14
N VAL A 93 12.26 -17.04 -5.31
CA VAL A 93 13.57 -17.65 -5.56
C VAL A 93 14.67 -17.05 -4.69
N GLY A 94 14.55 -15.77 -4.31
CA GLY A 94 15.53 -15.09 -3.44
C GLY A 94 15.27 -15.26 -1.94
N LEU A 95 14.15 -15.86 -1.54
CA LEU A 95 13.80 -16.05 -0.14
C LEU A 95 14.38 -17.36 0.40
N ALA A 96 14.81 -17.34 1.66
CA ALA A 96 15.16 -18.57 2.37
C ALA A 96 13.91 -19.46 2.49
N PRO A 97 14.07 -20.80 2.54
CA PRO A 97 12.97 -21.72 2.76
C PRO A 97 12.20 -21.35 4.04
N ALA A 98 10.90 -21.11 3.92
CA ALA A 98 10.02 -20.83 5.05
C ALA A 98 9.28 -22.11 5.45
N THR A 99 9.30 -22.45 6.74
CA THR A 99 8.48 -23.54 7.26
C THR A 99 7.04 -23.10 7.45
N TYR A 100 6.12 -24.05 7.58
CA TYR A 100 4.74 -23.76 7.94
C TYR A 100 4.65 -22.95 9.25
N ARG A 101 5.54 -23.24 10.20
CA ARG A 101 5.62 -22.53 11.47
C ARG A 101 5.98 -21.05 11.27
N ASP A 102 6.93 -20.75 10.40
CA ASP A 102 7.31 -19.36 10.08
C ASP A 102 6.16 -18.58 9.43
N ILE A 103 5.32 -19.26 8.64
CA ILE A 103 4.13 -18.67 8.02
C ILE A 103 3.07 -18.34 9.07
N VAL A 104 2.80 -19.28 9.99
CA VAL A 104 1.78 -19.13 11.04
C VAL A 104 2.20 -18.13 12.12
N GLU A 105 3.48 -18.12 12.50
CA GLU A 105 4.05 -17.23 13.52
C GLU A 105 4.52 -15.89 12.93
N HIS A 106 4.40 -15.69 11.61
CA HIS A 106 4.81 -14.48 10.89
C HIS A 106 6.29 -14.12 11.01
N ARG A 107 7.16 -15.13 10.92
CA ARG A 107 8.63 -15.01 11.00
C ARG A 107 9.32 -15.02 9.65
N ALA A 108 8.60 -15.44 8.61
CA ALA A 108 9.01 -15.37 7.21
C ALA A 108 8.83 -13.97 6.63
#